data_AF-A0AAN7ZMR0-F1
#
_entry.id   AF-A0AAN7ZMR0-F1
#
_cell.length_a   1.000
_cell.length_b   1.000
_cell.length_c   1.000
_cell.angle_alpha   90.00
_cell.angle_beta   90.00
_cell.angle_gamma   90.00
#
_symmetry.space_group_name_H-M   'P 1'
#
loop_
_entity.id
_entity.type
_entity.pdbx_description
1 polymer ?
#
loop_
_entity_poly.entity_id
_entity_poly.type
_entity_poly.pdbx_seq_one_letter_code
_entity_poly.pdbx_strand_id
1 'polypeptide(L)'
;MKRKKNIIRHNKRTGESPQADPYEEELSRIAAIDDSIEPAVKIGVGKCVVINKLNSTEPIAIPSTSSSPSGSPTVTPSGTLKKKRLADVMLEISKNKEEGRERRHKEKLELLRVMSEKLFGSET
;
A
#
# COMPACT_ATOMS: atom_id res chain seq x y z
N MET A 1 5.61 -12.09 -13.15
CA MET A 1 4.97 -11.51 -14.35
C MET A 1 5.35 -12.29 -15.62
N LYS A 2 4.65 -13.39 -15.94
CA LYS A 2 4.95 -14.18 -17.16
C LYS A 2 4.52 -13.48 -18.45
N ARG A 3 3.43 -12.70 -18.40
CA ARG A 3 2.80 -12.03 -19.55
C ARG A 3 3.65 -10.91 -20.18
N LYS A 4 4.44 -10.18 -19.37
CA LYS A 4 5.30 -9.07 -19.82
C LYS A 4 6.76 -9.46 -20.11
N LYS A 5 7.10 -10.76 -20.04
CA LYS A 5 8.51 -11.22 -20.04
C LYS A 5 9.28 -10.87 -21.32
N ASN A 6 8.60 -10.78 -22.46
CA ASN A 6 9.23 -10.46 -23.74
C ASN A 6 9.55 -8.96 -23.85
N ILE A 7 8.56 -8.11 -23.56
CA ILE A 7 8.72 -6.65 -23.54
C ILE A 7 9.78 -6.22 -22.52
N ILE A 8 9.79 -6.83 -21.32
CA ILE A 8 10.81 -6.55 -20.30
C ILE A 8 12.21 -6.94 -20.79
N ARG A 9 12.36 -8.06 -21.50
CA ARG A 9 13.67 -8.48 -22.02
C ARG A 9 14.14 -7.57 -23.15
N HIS A 10 13.24 -7.20 -24.05
CA HIS A 10 13.50 -6.25 -25.11
C HIS A 10 13.96 -4.89 -24.55
N ASN A 11 13.22 -4.33 -23.59
CA ASN A 11 13.51 -3.01 -23.03
C ASN A 11 14.72 -2.97 -22.08
N LYS A 12 15.24 -4.13 -21.69
CA LYS A 12 16.52 -4.24 -20.95
C LYS A 12 17.73 -4.29 -21.87
N ARG A 13 17.53 -4.49 -23.18
CA ARG A 13 18.61 -4.54 -24.16
C ARG A 13 18.95 -3.13 -24.63
N THR A 14 20.24 -2.81 -24.65
CA THR A 14 20.75 -1.54 -25.16
C THR A 14 20.69 -1.50 -26.69
N GLY A 15 20.43 -0.32 -27.26
CA GLY A 15 20.47 -0.09 -28.70
C GLY A 15 19.16 -0.28 -29.46
N GLU A 16 18.08 -0.68 -28.79
CA GLU A 16 16.75 -0.80 -29.39
C GLU A 16 15.76 0.24 -28.85
N SER A 17 14.76 0.59 -29.65
CA SER A 17 13.67 1.47 -29.23
C SER A 17 12.76 0.77 -28.20
N PRO A 18 12.33 1.44 -27.12
CA PRO A 18 11.43 0.83 -26.13
C PRO A 18 10.13 0.31 -26.75
N GLN A 19 9.76 -0.93 -26.43
CA GLN A 19 8.44 -1.49 -26.76
C GLN A 19 7.43 -1.08 -25.68
N ALA A 20 6.29 -0.57 -26.13
CA ALA A 20 5.16 -0.26 -25.26
C ALA A 20 4.47 -1.54 -24.79
N ASP A 21 3.93 -1.48 -23.58
CA ASP A 21 3.22 -2.60 -22.98
C ASP A 21 1.70 -2.41 -23.13
N PRO A 22 1.00 -3.33 -23.80
CA PRO A 22 -0.43 -3.17 -24.08
C PRO A 22 -1.29 -3.17 -22.81
N TYR A 23 -0.78 -3.65 -21.67
CA TYR A 23 -1.53 -3.73 -20.41
C TYR A 23 -1.16 -2.64 -19.41
N GLU A 24 -0.28 -1.70 -19.74
CA GLU A 24 0.19 -0.69 -18.77
C GLU A 24 -0.96 0.19 -18.26
N GLU A 25 -1.84 0.65 -19.13
CA GLU A 25 -2.99 1.48 -18.76
C GLU A 25 -3.98 0.76 -17.86
N GLU A 26 -4.31 -0.49 -18.20
CA GLU A 26 -5.20 -1.32 -17.39
C GLU A 26 -4.64 -1.56 -15.99
N LEU A 27 -3.34 -1.85 -15.89
CA LEU A 27 -2.67 -2.05 -14.60
C LEU A 27 -2.60 -0.76 -13.78
N SER A 28 -2.39 0.38 -14.44
CA SER A 28 -2.43 1.68 -13.77
C SER A 28 -3.83 2.01 -13.24
N ARG A 29 -4.88 1.68 -13.99
CA ARG A 29 -6.28 1.86 -13.54
C ARG A 29 -6.59 0.98 -12.34
N ILE A 30 -6.18 -0.29 -12.36
CA ILE A 30 -6.39 -1.22 -11.24
C ILE A 30 -5.64 -0.72 -9.99
N ALA A 31 -4.37 -0.32 -10.15
CA ALA A 31 -3.56 0.20 -9.05
C ALA A 31 -4.09 1.51 -8.46
N ALA A 32 -4.80 2.33 -9.25
CA ALA A 32 -5.41 3.56 -8.76
C ALA A 32 -6.71 3.33 -7.97
N ILE A 33 -7.38 2.21 -8.18
CA ILE A 33 -8.65 1.87 -7.50
C ILE A 33 -8.39 1.01 -6.25
N ASP A 34 -7.34 0.20 -6.27
CA ASP A 34 -7.03 -0.77 -5.22
C ASP A 34 -5.88 -0.28 -4.32
N ASP A 35 -6.24 0.26 -3.15
CA ASP A 35 -5.30 0.73 -2.13
C ASP A 35 -4.41 -0.39 -1.55
N SER A 36 -4.75 -1.67 -1.76
CA SER A 36 -3.90 -2.79 -1.34
C SER A 36 -2.68 -3.00 -2.23
N ILE A 37 -2.64 -2.37 -3.41
CA ILE A 37 -1.52 -2.46 -4.35
C ILE A 37 -0.46 -1.43 -4.00
N GLU A 38 0.71 -1.91 -3.56
CA GLU A 38 1.84 -1.04 -3.21
C GLU A 38 2.50 -0.41 -4.46
N PRO A 39 2.88 0.88 -4.41
CA PRO A 39 3.57 1.54 -5.51
C PRO A 39 5.01 1.03 -5.67
N ALA A 40 5.53 1.14 -6.90
CA ALA A 40 6.90 0.73 -7.19
C ALA A 40 7.92 1.64 -6.49
N VAL A 41 8.73 1.05 -5.62
CA VAL A 41 9.82 1.72 -4.90
C VAL A 41 11.16 1.40 -5.56
N LYS A 42 11.90 2.43 -5.97
CA LYS A 42 13.32 2.26 -6.36
C LYS A 42 14.20 2.53 -5.15
N ILE A 43 14.98 1.54 -4.75
CA ILE A 43 15.98 1.68 -3.69
C ILE A 43 17.28 2.13 -4.36
N GLY A 44 17.65 3.39 -4.18
CA GLY A 44 18.97 3.89 -4.54
C GLY A 44 19.98 3.61 -3.42
N VAL A 45 21.27 3.74 -3.72
CA VAL A 45 22.32 3.61 -2.71
C VAL A 45 22.15 4.76 -1.70
N GLY A 46 21.59 4.43 -0.52
CA GLY A 46 21.40 5.35 0.60
C GLY A 46 20.01 6.00 0.76
N LYS A 47 19.06 5.85 -0.18
CA LYS A 47 17.68 6.38 -0.04
C LYS A 47 16.64 5.51 -0.74
N CYS A 48 15.51 5.30 -0.08
CA CYS A 48 14.29 4.73 -0.64
C CYS A 48 13.53 5.83 -1.38
N VAL A 49 13.39 5.72 -2.70
CA VAL A 49 12.60 6.68 -3.51
C VAL A 49 11.34 5.96 -3.97
N VAL A 50 10.19 6.40 -3.43
CA VAL A 50 8.87 5.98 -3.92
C VAL A 50 8.63 6.68 -5.24
N ILE A 51 8.50 5.92 -6.33
CA ILE A 51 8.22 6.50 -7.64
C ILE A 51 6.71 6.50 -7.82
N ASN A 52 6.07 7.59 -7.39
CA ASN A 52 4.72 7.88 -7.84
C ASN A 52 4.83 8.33 -9.29
N LYS A 53 4.52 7.42 -10.24
CA LYS A 53 4.34 7.77 -11.65
C LYS A 53 3.00 8.49 -11.81
N LEU A 54 2.90 9.71 -11.30
CA LEU A 54 1.93 10.68 -11.77
C LEU A 54 2.74 11.84 -12.34
N ASN A 55 2.64 11.98 -13.66
CA ASN A 55 3.10 13.06 -14.53
C ASN A 55 4.41 12.79 -15.30
N SER A 56 4.19 12.38 -16.55
CA SER A 56 5.11 12.49 -17.67
C SER A 56 5.41 13.96 -18.00
N THR A 57 6.57 14.18 -18.64
CA THR A 57 6.95 15.31 -19.52
C THR A 57 7.27 16.66 -18.88
N GLU A 58 8.57 16.96 -18.72
CA GLU A 58 9.32 18.20 -19.11
C GLU A 58 10.80 18.07 -18.64
N PRO A 59 11.82 18.53 -19.40
CA PRO A 59 13.22 18.47 -18.99
C PRO A 59 13.56 19.67 -18.10
N ILE A 60 13.78 19.44 -16.79
CA ILE A 60 14.13 20.53 -15.87
C ILE A 60 15.60 20.90 -16.09
N ALA A 61 15.78 22.02 -16.78
CA ALA A 61 17.00 22.81 -16.80
C ALA A 61 17.43 23.17 -15.37
N ILE A 62 18.74 23.09 -15.13
CA ILE A 62 19.38 23.54 -13.90
C ILE A 62 19.45 25.07 -13.91
N PRO A 63 19.07 25.77 -12.82
CA PRO A 63 19.69 27.05 -12.56
C PRO A 63 20.26 27.13 -11.14
N SER A 64 21.51 27.57 -11.10
CA SER A 64 22.25 27.98 -9.91
C SER A 64 21.65 29.23 -9.26
N THR A 65 21.84 29.31 -7.95
CA THR A 65 22.03 30.52 -7.13
C THR A 65 20.84 31.43 -6.75
N SER A 66 20.64 31.48 -5.43
CA SER A 66 20.31 32.64 -4.58
C SER A 66 18.85 33.12 -4.42
N SER A 67 18.57 33.50 -3.17
CA SER A 67 17.43 34.25 -2.61
C SER A 67 16.20 33.45 -2.10
N SER A 68 16.07 33.40 -0.77
CA SER A 68 14.79 33.38 -0.02
C SER A 68 14.15 34.79 -0.07
N PRO A 69 12.92 35.08 0.45
CA PRO A 69 11.93 34.24 1.18
C PRO A 69 10.45 34.47 0.72
N SER A 70 9.48 33.97 1.52
CA SER A 70 8.00 34.19 1.49
C SER A 70 7.20 33.10 0.75
N GLY A 71 6.18 32.42 1.29
CA GLY A 71 5.55 32.37 2.60
C GLY A 71 4.31 31.44 2.55
N SER A 72 4.16 30.57 3.56
CA SER A 72 2.97 29.79 4.01
C SER A 72 2.44 28.58 3.19
N PRO A 73 1.82 27.56 3.84
CA PRO A 73 2.09 26.98 5.15
C PRO A 73 2.54 25.50 5.02
N THR A 74 3.65 25.17 5.67
CA THR A 74 4.06 23.79 5.94
C THR A 74 3.06 23.17 6.90
N VAL A 75 2.17 22.30 6.41
CA VAL A 75 1.49 21.32 7.26
C VAL A 75 2.51 20.24 7.56
N THR A 76 3.20 20.39 8.69
CA THR A 76 3.99 19.32 9.27
C THR A 76 3.02 18.23 9.74
N PRO A 77 3.19 16.95 9.35
CA PRO A 77 2.75 15.88 10.22
C PRO A 77 3.76 15.83 11.36
N SER A 78 3.59 16.73 12.34
CA SER A 78 4.16 16.57 13.67
C SER A 78 3.44 15.40 14.32
N GLY A 79 3.93 14.20 14.02
CA GLY A 79 3.59 12.97 14.70
C GLY A 79 4.87 12.17 14.80
N THR A 80 5.63 12.37 15.86
CA THR A 80 6.72 11.47 16.24
C THR A 80 6.10 10.11 16.58
N LEU A 81 5.84 9.30 15.55
CA LEU A 81 5.51 7.89 15.70
C LEU A 81 6.70 7.24 16.39
N LYS A 82 6.55 7.02 17.70
CA LYS A 82 7.51 6.28 18.50
C LYS A 82 7.67 4.92 17.84
N LYS A 83 8.86 4.65 17.30
CA LYS A 83 9.20 3.33 16.76
C LYS A 83 9.09 2.34 17.91
N LYS A 84 8.01 1.55 17.92
CA LYS A 84 7.81 0.46 18.89
C LYS A 84 8.97 -0.52 18.74
N ARG A 85 9.47 -1.10 19.84
CA ARG A 85 10.51 -2.14 19.74
C ARG A 85 9.88 -3.35 19.05
N LEU A 86 10.69 -4.11 18.31
CA LEU A 86 10.22 -5.30 17.60
C LEU A 86 9.44 -6.27 18.51
N ALA A 87 9.90 -6.44 19.75
CA ALA A 87 9.23 -7.25 20.76
C ALA A 87 7.80 -6.76 21.07
N ASP A 88 7.60 -5.45 21.18
CA ASP A 88 6.29 -4.85 21.44
C ASP A 88 5.33 -5.11 20.27
N VAL A 89 5.84 -5.00 19.05
CA VAL A 89 5.07 -5.31 17.83
C VAL A 89 4.66 -6.78 17.79
N MET A 90 5.57 -7.70 18.13
CA MET A 90 5.26 -9.14 18.18
C MET A 90 4.20 -9.47 19.24
N LEU A 91 4.28 -8.82 20.41
CA LEU A 91 3.30 -8.97 21.49
C LEU A 91 1.92 -8.43 21.09
N GLU A 92 1.87 -7.32 20.37
CA GLU A 92 0.63 -6.74 19.88
C GLU A 92 -0.03 -7.62 18.81
N ILE A 93 0.76 -8.22 17.91
CA ILE A 93 0.25 -9.18 16.91
C ILE A 93 -0.37 -10.40 17.59
N SER A 94 0.28 -10.98 18.60
CA SER A 94 -0.26 -12.17 19.28
C SER A 94 -1.55 -11.84 20.04
N LYS A 95 -1.58 -10.69 20.72
CA LYS A 95 -2.78 -10.19 21.39
C LYS A 95 -3.94 -9.99 20.43
N ASN A 96 -3.72 -9.30 19.30
CA ASN A 96 -4.76 -9.06 18.30
C ASN A 96 -5.28 -10.37 17.68
N LYS A 97 -4.41 -11.37 17.51
CA LYS A 97 -4.82 -12.70 17.07
C LYS A 97 -5.72 -13.39 18.09
N GLU A 98 -5.41 -13.29 19.38
CA GLU A 98 -6.21 -13.88 20.45
C GLU A 98 -7.58 -13.21 20.56
N GLU A 99 -7.60 -11.88 20.59
CA GLU A 99 -8.84 -11.10 20.62
C GLU A 99 -9.72 -11.40 19.39
N GLY A 100 -9.12 -11.56 18.21
CA GLY A 100 -9.84 -11.97 17.01
C GLY A 100 -10.45 -13.37 17.09
N ARG A 101 -9.77 -14.32 17.76
CA ARG A 101 -10.34 -15.66 18.03
C ARG A 101 -11.51 -15.57 18.99
N GLU A 102 -11.34 -14.86 20.09
CA GLU A 102 -12.36 -14.69 21.12
C GLU A 102 -13.60 -13.98 20.58
N ARG A 103 -13.41 -12.93 19.76
CA ARG A 103 -14.52 -12.21 19.10
C ARG A 103 -15.35 -13.12 18.22
N ARG A 104 -14.70 -13.89 17.33
CA ARG A 104 -15.39 -14.86 16.45
C ARG A 104 -16.10 -15.95 17.25
N HIS A 105 -15.49 -16.40 18.35
CA HIS A 105 -16.08 -17.39 19.23
C HIS A 105 -17.36 -16.86 19.89
N LYS A 106 -17.34 -15.64 20.41
CA LYS A 106 -18.52 -14.97 20.98
C LYS A 106 -19.63 -14.78 19.94
N GLU A 107 -19.29 -14.28 18.74
CA GLU A 107 -20.26 -14.14 17.63
C GLU A 107 -20.90 -15.48 17.26
N LYS A 108 -20.12 -16.56 17.22
CA LYS A 108 -20.64 -17.91 16.97
C LYS A 108 -21.58 -18.38 18.07
N LEU A 109 -21.22 -18.19 19.34
CA LEU A 109 -22.07 -18.58 20.46
C LEU A 109 -23.37 -17.78 20.50
N GLU A 110 -23.30 -16.48 20.20
CA GLU A 110 -24.47 -15.62 20.11
C GLU A 110 -25.41 -16.07 18.99
N LEU A 111 -24.86 -16.38 17.81
CA LEU A 111 -25.65 -16.91 16.70
C LEU A 111 -26.33 -18.24 17.08
N LEU A 112 -25.60 -19.14 17.73
CA LEU A 112 -26.17 -20.41 18.21
C LEU A 112 -27.28 -20.18 19.23
N ARG A 113 -27.11 -19.22 20.13
CA ARG A 113 -28.14 -18.82 21.10
C ARG A 113 -29.39 -18.34 20.37
N VAL A 114 -29.28 -17.37 19.47
CA VAL A 114 -30.41 -16.84 18.70
C VAL A 114 -31.10 -17.94 17.89
N MET A 115 -30.33 -18.82 17.24
CA MET A 115 -30.90 -19.94 16.49
C MET A 115 -31.64 -20.92 17.41
N SER A 116 -31.09 -21.21 18.59
CA SER A 116 -31.73 -22.09 19.57
C SER A 116 -33.02 -21.49 20.13
N GLU A 117 -33.03 -20.19 20.46
CA GLU A 117 -34.24 -19.48 20.91
C GLU A 117 -35.31 -19.47 19.82
N LYS A 118 -34.93 -19.29 18.55
CA LYS A 118 -35.88 -19.34 17.43
C LYS A 118 -36.47 -20.73 17.16
N LEU A 119 -35.67 -21.79 17.33
CA LEU A 119 -36.08 -23.16 17.03
C LEU A 119 -36.83 -23.83 18.19
N PHE A 120 -36.46 -23.51 19.43
CA PHE A 120 -36.97 -24.18 20.63
C PHE A 120 -37.75 -23.25 21.57
N GLY A 121 -37.71 -21.94 21.35
CA GLY A 121 -38.44 -20.94 22.16
C GLY A 121 -39.83 -20.59 21.64
N SER A 122 -40.33 -21.27 20.59
CA SER A 122 -41.70 -21.09 20.07
C SER A 122 -42.72 -22.06 20.67
N GLU A 123 -42.46 -22.66 21.83
CA GLU A 123 -43.42 -23.47 22.59
C GLU A 123 -43.81 -22.77 23.90
N THR A 124 -44.62 -21.71 23.79
CA THR A 124 -45.57 -21.27 24.83
C THR A 124 -46.77 -20.61 24.18
#